data_AF-A0A496C140-F1
#
_entry.id   AF-A0A496C140-F1
#
_cell.length_a   1.000
_cell.length_b   1.000
_cell.length_c   1.000
_cell.angle_alpha   90.00
_cell.angle_beta   90.00
_cell.angle_gamma   90.00
#
_symmetry.space_group_name_H-M   'P 1'
#
loop_
_entity.id
_entity.type
_entity.pdbx_description
1 polymer ?
#
loop_
_entity_poly.entity_id
_entity_poly.type
_entity_poly.pdbx_seq_one_letter_code
_entity_poly.pdbx_strand_id
1 'polypeptide(L)'
;MTLPNTNISIMDVRNAIGCPSTDLGTLCAKAYDGGKDGYAFNIVENGGGKWDGSLITDNKGFPAAYPYWNIWSSKSPAYWALPDSINKPCYLRLKHDSSNNYYYSLGAFAGHKTDARPPMQSDIDVTFRQNQTVLNQNIRVKVDMGDYNWTGLVSGVNAVRIIVYEDTNMTKILASSKAAIDGYATIILNGINTSGAYSRTYPMTMTLGHATAIGTDREDFNDLCILPVIGSFTINVVAATTMVVNASITARNGNANVRGTVSTTGFGQNLISNKATTNSFIRGLSGYYLKEVKIVCTNSSGKEVYNKIRSPHYSDSPADPTGFKETIGEVTLSAYIPSDAWNTITNDGCRLTATLIYDKL
;
A
#
# COMPACT_ATOMS: atom_id res chain seq x y z
N MET A 1 28.15 11.48 4.57
CA MET A 1 29.61 11.77 4.68
C MET A 1 30.40 10.52 4.32
N THR A 2 31.46 10.66 3.51
CA THR A 2 32.30 9.51 3.10
C THR A 2 33.66 9.59 3.77
N LEU A 3 34.12 8.51 4.39
CA LEU A 3 35.46 8.41 4.97
C LEU A 3 36.54 8.40 3.87
N PRO A 4 37.76 8.91 4.13
CA PRO A 4 38.86 8.87 3.18
C PRO A 4 39.15 7.45 2.66
N ASN A 5 39.68 7.34 1.44
CA ASN A 5 40.05 6.04 0.87
C ASN A 5 41.43 5.55 1.34
N THR A 6 42.26 6.42 1.91
CA THR A 6 43.61 6.11 2.42
C THR A 6 43.88 6.87 3.71
N ASN A 7 44.88 6.43 4.48
CA ASN A 7 45.33 7.07 5.72
C ASN A 7 44.23 7.33 6.77
N ILE A 8 43.30 6.39 6.91
CA ILE A 8 42.25 6.48 7.94
C ILE A 8 42.84 6.21 9.32
N SER A 9 42.64 7.16 10.23
CA SER A 9 42.92 6.98 11.64
C SER A 9 41.70 6.44 12.40
N ILE A 10 41.93 5.90 13.59
CA ILE A 10 40.85 5.47 14.47
C ILE A 10 39.94 6.62 14.90
N MET A 11 40.49 7.84 14.96
CA MET A 11 39.74 9.06 15.30
C MET A 11 38.81 9.47 14.17
N ASP A 12 39.22 9.32 12.91
CA ASP A 12 38.36 9.59 11.76
C ASP A 12 37.13 8.70 11.78
N VAL A 13 37.32 7.39 12.00
CA VAL A 13 36.23 6.42 12.11
C VAL A 13 35.32 6.77 13.28
N ARG A 14 35.87 6.92 14.49
CA ARG A 14 35.14 7.28 15.71
C ARG A 14 34.22 8.48 15.48
N ASN A 15 34.76 9.56 14.91
CA ASN A 15 34.03 10.80 14.70
C ASN A 15 32.97 10.65 13.60
N ALA A 16 33.25 9.90 12.53
CA ALA A 16 32.31 9.72 11.42
C ALA A 16 31.11 8.82 11.79
N ILE A 17 31.33 7.78 12.58
CA ILE A 17 30.28 6.81 12.96
C ILE A 17 29.62 7.15 14.32
N GLY A 18 30.18 8.11 15.06
CA GLY A 18 29.65 8.55 16.34
C GLY A 18 29.80 7.54 17.50
N CYS A 19 30.57 6.47 17.33
CA CYS A 19 30.85 5.50 18.40
C CYS A 19 31.95 6.04 19.30
N PRO A 20 31.74 6.27 20.61
CA PRO A 20 32.71 6.93 21.48
C PRO A 20 33.84 5.98 21.97
N SER A 21 34.38 5.15 21.08
CA SER A 21 35.48 4.21 21.38
C SER A 21 36.74 4.53 20.56
N THR A 22 37.89 4.09 21.06
CA THR A 22 39.15 3.99 20.29
C THR A 22 39.62 2.55 20.17
N ASP A 23 38.79 1.59 20.57
CA ASP A 23 39.02 0.17 20.34
C ASP A 23 38.39 -0.26 19.02
N LEU A 24 39.18 -0.86 18.14
CA LEU A 24 38.77 -1.18 16.78
C LEU A 24 37.69 -2.27 16.73
N GLY A 25 37.75 -3.26 17.62
CA GLY A 25 36.70 -4.29 17.73
C GLY A 25 35.36 -3.68 18.10
N THR A 26 35.38 -2.76 19.07
CA THR A 26 34.21 -1.98 19.47
C THR A 26 33.66 -1.13 18.32
N LEU A 27 34.51 -0.44 17.54
CA LEU A 27 34.06 0.36 16.40
C LEU A 27 33.41 -0.51 15.31
N CYS A 28 33.88 -1.74 15.12
CA CYS A 28 33.34 -2.68 14.14
C CYS A 28 32.05 -3.36 14.60
N ALA A 29 31.93 -3.71 15.89
CA ALA A 29 30.91 -4.65 16.34
C ALA A 29 29.89 -4.09 17.34
N LYS A 30 30.13 -2.93 17.95
CA LYS A 30 29.22 -2.36 18.96
C LYS A 30 27.86 -2.02 18.36
N ALA A 31 26.78 -2.37 19.07
CA ALA A 31 25.43 -2.00 18.70
C ALA A 31 25.16 -0.52 19.03
N TYR A 32 24.68 0.21 18.04
CA TYR A 32 24.00 1.48 18.24
C TYR A 32 22.55 1.24 18.69
N ASP A 33 21.88 0.25 18.08
CA ASP A 33 20.53 -0.17 18.41
C ASP A 33 20.40 -1.71 18.41
N GLY A 34 19.53 -2.22 19.28
CA GLY A 34 19.34 -3.66 19.51
C GLY A 34 20.61 -4.38 19.98
N GLY A 35 20.77 -5.63 19.52
CA GLY A 35 21.95 -6.44 19.78
C GLY A 35 21.91 -7.23 21.09
N LYS A 36 23.03 -7.87 21.41
CA LYS A 36 23.23 -8.72 22.58
C LYS A 36 24.52 -8.32 23.30
N ASP A 37 24.42 -8.08 24.60
CA ASP A 37 25.51 -7.63 25.47
C ASP A 37 26.24 -6.38 24.95
N GLY A 38 25.51 -5.49 24.27
CA GLY A 38 26.03 -4.24 23.69
C GLY A 38 26.69 -4.38 22.31
N TYR A 39 26.64 -5.57 21.69
CA TYR A 39 27.19 -5.84 20.36
C TYR A 39 26.10 -6.19 19.35
N ALA A 40 26.28 -5.75 18.10
CA ALA A 40 25.34 -5.99 17.00
C ALA A 40 25.56 -7.34 16.31
N PHE A 41 26.72 -7.96 16.52
CA PHE A 41 27.13 -9.21 15.88
C PHE A 41 27.30 -10.33 16.92
N ASN A 42 27.10 -11.57 16.51
CA ASN A 42 27.43 -12.75 17.30
C ASN A 42 28.95 -12.97 17.27
N ILE A 43 29.64 -12.61 18.36
CA ILE A 43 31.09 -12.62 18.50
C ILE A 43 31.48 -13.23 19.85
N VAL A 44 32.74 -13.60 20.06
CA VAL A 44 33.13 -14.28 21.32
C VAL A 44 32.86 -13.42 22.55
N GLU A 45 32.94 -12.09 22.39
CA GLU A 45 32.72 -11.09 23.42
C GLU A 45 31.28 -11.07 23.97
N ASN A 46 30.29 -11.55 23.20
CA ASN A 46 28.89 -11.73 23.65
C ASN A 46 28.46 -13.21 23.65
N GLY A 47 29.41 -14.13 23.82
CA GLY A 47 29.17 -15.57 23.91
C GLY A 47 28.83 -16.24 22.58
N GLY A 48 29.09 -15.57 21.45
CA GLY A 48 29.04 -16.14 20.12
C GLY A 48 30.25 -17.00 19.78
N GLY A 49 30.22 -17.62 18.60
CA GLY A 49 31.32 -18.46 18.11
C GLY A 49 32.46 -17.65 17.50
N LYS A 50 33.70 -18.14 17.64
CA LYS A 50 34.91 -17.58 17.01
C LYS A 50 34.80 -17.41 15.47
N TRP A 51 33.95 -18.21 14.83
CA TRP A 51 33.77 -18.29 13.38
C TRP A 51 32.50 -17.59 12.88
N ASP A 52 31.67 -17.09 13.80
CA ASP A 52 30.32 -16.62 13.49
C ASP A 52 30.38 -15.22 12.86
N GLY A 53 30.45 -14.17 13.67
CA GLY A 53 30.50 -12.79 13.20
C GLY A 53 29.26 -12.36 12.43
N SER A 54 28.16 -13.11 12.45
CA SER A 54 26.89 -12.73 11.83
C SER A 54 26.22 -11.61 12.61
N LEU A 55 25.51 -10.72 11.90
CA LEU A 55 24.65 -9.73 12.50
C LEU A 55 23.52 -10.44 13.24
N ILE A 56 23.13 -9.92 14.40
CA ILE A 56 21.99 -10.43 15.15
C ILE A 56 20.70 -10.09 14.40
N THR A 57 19.87 -11.11 14.19
CA THR A 57 18.64 -11.03 13.40
C THR A 57 17.39 -11.36 14.23
N ASP A 58 16.23 -11.00 13.70
CA ASP A 58 14.94 -11.42 14.23
C ASP A 58 14.65 -12.91 13.90
N ASN A 59 13.48 -13.40 14.32
CA ASN A 59 13.07 -14.78 14.06
C ASN A 59 12.83 -15.09 12.57
N LYS A 60 12.78 -14.09 11.69
CA LYS A 60 12.64 -14.23 10.23
C LYS A 60 13.98 -14.06 9.50
N GLY A 61 15.07 -13.77 10.22
CA GLY A 61 16.40 -13.59 9.67
C GLY A 61 16.68 -12.17 9.17
N PHE A 62 15.83 -11.18 9.46
CA PHE A 62 16.09 -9.77 9.12
C PHE A 62 16.93 -9.10 10.21
N PRO A 63 17.71 -8.05 9.88
CA PRO A 63 18.46 -7.29 10.88
C PRO A 63 17.61 -6.87 12.08
N ALA A 64 18.03 -7.27 13.29
CA ALA A 64 17.42 -6.85 14.56
C ALA A 64 18.41 -6.09 15.45
N ALA A 65 19.64 -5.92 14.97
CA ALA A 65 20.66 -5.09 15.58
C ALA A 65 21.33 -4.23 14.52
N TYR A 66 21.76 -3.03 14.92
CA TYR A 66 22.39 -2.07 14.03
C TYR A 66 23.69 -1.58 14.66
N PRO A 67 24.84 -1.72 13.98
CA PRO A 67 26.08 -1.13 14.45
C PRO A 67 26.08 0.39 14.28
N TYR A 68 27.07 1.08 14.86
CA TYR A 68 27.24 2.53 14.73
C TYR A 68 27.52 3.02 13.31
N TRP A 69 27.90 2.12 12.40
CA TRP A 69 28.18 2.44 11.01
C TRP A 69 27.07 1.93 10.09
N ASN A 70 26.96 2.52 8.90
CA ASN A 70 25.84 2.26 8.00
C ASN A 70 26.03 0.95 7.23
N ILE A 71 25.18 -0.04 7.51
CA ILE A 71 25.26 -1.40 6.92
C ILE A 71 24.99 -1.46 5.41
N TRP A 72 24.48 -0.37 4.82
CA TRP A 72 24.21 -0.25 3.39
C TRP A 72 25.41 0.30 2.62
N SER A 73 26.50 0.67 3.30
CA SER A 73 27.72 1.04 2.63
C SER A 73 28.45 -0.18 2.07
N SER A 74 28.73 -0.16 0.76
CA SER A 74 29.57 -1.16 0.08
C SER A 74 30.99 -1.28 0.66
N LYS A 75 31.45 -0.25 1.38
CA LYS A 75 32.75 -0.21 2.06
C LYS A 75 32.51 -0.23 3.56
N SER A 76 32.54 -1.40 4.18
CA SER A 76 32.28 -1.56 5.61
C SER A 76 33.11 -2.70 6.22
N PRO A 77 33.17 -2.81 7.57
CA PRO A 77 33.79 -3.93 8.28
C PRO A 77 33.14 -5.29 8.03
N ALA A 78 31.93 -5.27 7.47
CA ALA A 78 31.13 -6.44 7.16
C ALA A 78 30.88 -6.55 5.66
N TYR A 79 30.19 -7.60 5.27
CA TYR A 79 29.65 -7.78 3.93
C TYR A 79 28.35 -8.56 4.00
N TRP A 80 27.46 -8.29 3.04
CA TRP A 80 26.27 -9.11 2.84
C TRP A 80 26.68 -10.45 2.22
N ALA A 81 26.03 -11.53 2.61
CA ALA A 81 26.27 -12.89 2.15
C ALA A 81 24.96 -13.60 1.80
N LEU A 82 25.04 -14.62 0.96
CA LEU A 82 23.91 -15.49 0.64
C LEU A 82 23.59 -16.40 1.82
N PRO A 83 22.30 -16.60 2.16
CA PRO A 83 21.87 -17.56 3.15
C PRO A 83 22.06 -18.99 2.67
N ASP A 84 22.01 -19.94 3.60
CA ASP A 84 22.08 -21.38 3.28
C ASP A 84 20.84 -21.92 2.55
N SER A 85 19.80 -21.10 2.33
CA SER A 85 18.58 -21.49 1.62
C SER A 85 17.92 -20.33 0.89
N ILE A 86 17.36 -20.59 -0.30
CA ILE A 86 16.87 -19.61 -1.29
C ILE A 86 15.66 -18.74 -0.88
N ASN A 87 15.03 -18.98 0.27
CA ASN A 87 13.88 -18.21 0.78
C ASN A 87 14.17 -17.44 2.07
N LYS A 88 15.45 -17.22 2.38
CA LYS A 88 15.86 -16.46 3.56
C LYS A 88 16.42 -15.09 3.17
N PRO A 89 16.40 -14.11 4.10
CA PRO A 89 17.09 -12.86 3.89
C PRO A 89 18.57 -13.06 3.64
N CYS A 90 19.17 -12.22 2.80
CA CYS A 90 20.62 -12.07 2.79
C CYS A 90 21.06 -11.67 4.21
N TYR A 91 22.14 -12.24 4.72
CA TYR A 91 22.62 -11.92 6.07
C TYR A 91 23.91 -11.10 6.00
N LEU A 92 24.11 -10.25 6.99
CA LEU A 92 25.33 -9.45 7.11
C LEU A 92 26.29 -10.16 8.06
N ARG A 93 27.59 -10.19 7.73
CA ARG A 93 28.62 -10.74 8.60
C ARG A 93 29.90 -9.93 8.57
N LEU A 94 30.60 -9.86 9.70
CA LEU A 94 31.94 -9.29 9.78
C LEU A 94 32.87 -10.00 8.79
N LYS A 95 33.85 -9.27 8.28
CA LYS A 95 34.86 -9.82 7.36
C LYS A 95 35.73 -10.86 8.09
N HIS A 96 36.09 -11.92 7.37
CA HIS A 96 36.94 -12.99 7.87
C HIS A 96 38.33 -12.97 7.25
N ASP A 97 39.34 -13.34 8.03
CA ASP A 97 40.72 -13.48 7.60
C ASP A 97 40.95 -14.82 6.87
N SER A 98 42.18 -15.08 6.42
CA SER A 98 42.54 -16.34 5.75
C SER A 98 42.44 -17.57 6.66
N SER A 99 42.41 -17.38 7.98
CA SER A 99 42.18 -18.45 8.96
C SER A 99 40.71 -18.67 9.25
N ASN A 100 39.81 -17.94 8.58
CA ASN A 100 38.36 -17.90 8.78
C ASN A 100 37.90 -17.22 10.07
N ASN A 101 38.75 -16.50 10.80
CA ASN A 101 38.31 -15.73 11.98
C ASN A 101 37.72 -14.40 11.52
N TYR A 102 36.68 -13.91 12.20
CA TYR A 102 36.30 -12.52 11.97
C TYR A 102 37.48 -11.62 12.38
N TYR A 103 37.74 -10.57 11.62
CA TYR A 103 38.82 -9.63 11.91
C TYR A 103 38.33 -8.19 11.84
N TYR A 104 39.04 -7.33 12.56
CA TYR A 104 38.78 -5.90 12.61
C TYR A 104 39.92 -5.16 11.91
N SER A 105 39.58 -4.29 10.96
CA SER A 105 40.58 -3.51 10.22
C SER A 105 40.09 -2.09 9.96
N LEU A 106 40.94 -1.10 10.25
CA LEU A 106 40.68 0.30 9.88
C LEU A 106 40.49 0.45 8.37
N GLY A 107 41.25 -0.32 7.57
CA GLY A 107 41.12 -0.31 6.11
C GLY A 107 39.75 -0.76 5.61
N ALA A 108 38.96 -1.48 6.44
CA ALA A 108 37.61 -1.86 6.05
C ALA A 108 36.62 -0.68 6.01
N PHE A 109 36.96 0.45 6.65
CA PHE A 109 36.20 1.70 6.58
C PHE A 109 36.64 2.63 5.44
N ALA A 110 37.63 2.24 4.63
CA ALA A 110 38.10 3.02 3.48
C ALA A 110 37.00 3.26 2.45
N GLY A 111 36.60 4.52 2.30
CA GLY A 111 35.48 4.92 1.44
C GLY A 111 34.10 4.61 2.03
N HIS A 112 33.99 4.35 3.34
CA HIS A 112 32.72 4.09 4.00
C HIS A 112 31.80 5.32 3.89
N LYS A 113 30.58 5.08 3.43
CA LYS A 113 29.54 6.09 3.23
C LYS A 113 28.53 6.00 4.37
N THR A 114 28.58 6.96 5.30
CA THR A 114 27.72 7.02 6.50
C THR A 114 26.24 7.27 6.17
N ASP A 115 25.97 7.91 5.03
CA ASP A 115 24.65 8.22 4.49
C ASP A 115 24.29 7.31 3.30
N ALA A 116 24.81 6.08 3.28
CA ALA A 116 24.42 5.08 2.30
C ALA A 116 22.93 4.74 2.43
N ARG A 117 22.20 4.77 1.32
CA ARG A 117 20.77 4.47 1.30
C ARG A 117 20.53 2.95 1.36
N PRO A 118 19.58 2.47 2.17
CA PRO A 118 19.10 1.09 2.08
C PRO A 118 18.42 0.83 0.72
N PRO A 119 18.28 -0.44 0.31
CA PRO A 119 17.26 -0.80 -0.66
C PRO A 119 15.89 -0.32 -0.19
N MET A 120 15.04 0.10 -1.12
CA MET A 120 13.71 0.61 -0.77
C MET A 120 12.66 -0.24 -1.46
N GLN A 121 11.87 -0.95 -0.65
CA GLN A 121 10.63 -1.53 -1.14
C GLN A 121 9.48 -0.56 -0.83
N SER A 122 8.79 -0.10 -1.86
CA SER A 122 7.71 0.87 -1.69
C SER A 122 6.49 0.22 -1.04
N ASP A 123 5.80 0.96 -0.18
CA ASP A 123 4.45 0.61 0.23
C ASP A 123 3.48 0.96 -0.90
N ILE A 124 2.64 -0.01 -1.27
CA ILE A 124 1.71 0.12 -2.39
C ILE A 124 0.29 -0.04 -1.86
N ASP A 125 -0.53 0.99 -2.08
CA ASP A 125 -1.96 0.93 -1.81
C ASP A 125 -2.74 0.94 -3.14
N VAL A 126 -3.53 -0.10 -3.37
CA VAL A 126 -4.48 -0.16 -4.49
C VAL A 126 -5.90 -0.23 -3.99
N THR A 127 -6.78 0.51 -4.66
CA THR A 127 -8.19 0.61 -4.27
C THR A 127 -9.09 0.15 -5.41
N PHE A 128 -9.95 -0.81 -5.11
CA PHE A 128 -11.03 -1.30 -5.97
C PHE A 128 -12.38 -0.98 -5.34
N ARG A 129 -13.44 -0.97 -6.15
CA ARG A 129 -14.79 -0.83 -5.62
C ARG A 129 -15.43 -2.20 -5.42
N GLN A 130 -16.31 -2.28 -4.43
CA GLN A 130 -17.14 -3.46 -4.22
C GLN A 130 -17.97 -3.80 -5.47
N ASN A 131 -18.18 -5.10 -5.73
CA ASN A 131 -18.93 -5.65 -6.87
C ASN A 131 -18.38 -5.25 -8.25
N GLN A 132 -17.10 -4.90 -8.33
CA GLN A 132 -16.40 -4.72 -9.60
C GLN A 132 -15.60 -5.96 -9.97
N THR A 133 -15.69 -6.36 -11.22
CA THR A 133 -14.82 -7.38 -11.79
C THR A 133 -13.43 -6.78 -11.99
N VAL A 134 -12.45 -7.24 -11.21
CA VAL A 134 -11.05 -6.82 -11.31
C VAL A 134 -10.29 -7.82 -12.18
N LEU A 135 -9.92 -7.41 -13.40
CA LEU A 135 -9.16 -8.21 -14.35
C LEU A 135 -7.90 -7.47 -14.80
N ASN A 136 -6.76 -8.16 -14.82
CA ASN A 136 -5.47 -7.72 -15.36
C ASN A 136 -5.05 -6.31 -14.90
N GLN A 137 -5.16 -6.04 -13.60
CA GLN A 137 -4.70 -4.76 -13.06
C GLN A 137 -3.18 -4.78 -12.92
N ASN A 138 -2.52 -3.93 -13.70
CA ASN A 138 -1.06 -3.85 -13.79
C ASN A 138 -0.53 -2.75 -12.88
N ILE A 139 0.25 -3.14 -11.89
CA ILE A 139 0.83 -2.24 -10.89
C ILE A 139 2.33 -2.23 -11.07
N ARG A 140 2.89 -1.08 -11.45
CA ARG A 140 4.34 -0.92 -11.63
C ARG A 140 5.01 -0.62 -10.30
N VAL A 141 6.05 -1.38 -10.00
CA VAL A 141 6.88 -1.24 -8.80
C VAL A 141 8.29 -0.92 -9.22
N LYS A 142 8.84 0.20 -8.75
CA LYS A 142 10.24 0.56 -9.02
C LYS A 142 11.15 -0.28 -8.13
N VAL A 143 12.20 -0.86 -8.72
CA VAL A 143 13.28 -1.50 -7.97
C VAL A 143 14.27 -0.42 -7.53
N ASP A 144 14.48 -0.25 -6.23
CA ASP A 144 15.56 0.59 -5.67
C ASP A 144 16.47 -0.25 -4.80
N MET A 145 17.68 -0.48 -5.28
CA MET A 145 18.68 -1.33 -4.62
C MET A 145 19.48 -0.60 -3.54
N GLY A 146 19.28 0.70 -3.36
CA GLY A 146 20.10 1.50 -2.45
C GLY A 146 21.54 1.63 -2.93
N ASP A 147 22.46 1.85 -1.99
CA ASP A 147 23.86 2.17 -2.30
C ASP A 147 24.83 0.98 -2.13
N TYR A 148 24.35 -0.17 -1.64
CA TYR A 148 25.16 -1.37 -1.55
C TYR A 148 25.29 -2.03 -2.93
N ASN A 149 26.49 -2.51 -3.26
CA ASN A 149 26.75 -3.19 -4.53
C ASN A 149 26.25 -4.65 -4.50
N TRP A 150 24.95 -4.84 -4.68
CA TRP A 150 24.31 -6.16 -4.65
C TRP A 150 24.71 -7.07 -5.81
N THR A 151 25.11 -6.52 -6.96
CA THR A 151 25.59 -7.33 -8.10
C THR A 151 26.94 -7.97 -7.85
N GLY A 152 27.71 -7.43 -6.90
CA GLY A 152 29.00 -7.98 -6.46
C GLY A 152 28.88 -9.07 -5.40
N LEU A 153 27.66 -9.42 -4.95
CA LEU A 153 27.44 -10.42 -3.90
C LEU A 153 27.90 -11.82 -4.33
N VAL A 154 27.45 -12.25 -5.51
CA VAL A 154 27.91 -13.45 -6.22
C VAL A 154 27.88 -13.19 -7.72
N SER A 155 28.68 -13.95 -8.48
CA SER A 155 28.68 -13.85 -9.94
C SER A 155 27.30 -14.16 -10.51
N GLY A 156 26.83 -13.34 -11.46
CA GLY A 156 25.60 -13.60 -12.22
C GLY A 156 24.32 -12.94 -11.69
N VAL A 157 24.37 -12.20 -10.56
CA VAL A 157 23.22 -11.40 -10.10
C VAL A 157 22.90 -10.31 -11.13
N ASN A 158 21.72 -10.38 -11.75
CA ASN A 158 21.33 -9.47 -12.83
C ASN A 158 19.87 -8.98 -12.76
N ALA A 159 19.08 -9.49 -11.81
CA ALA A 159 17.66 -9.21 -11.74
C ALA A 159 17.12 -9.31 -10.30
N VAL A 160 15.93 -8.76 -10.11
CA VAL A 160 15.15 -8.81 -8.86
C VAL A 160 13.78 -9.38 -9.17
N ARG A 161 13.24 -10.21 -8.27
CA ARG A 161 11.85 -10.64 -8.27
C ARG A 161 11.12 -9.98 -7.10
N ILE A 162 10.08 -9.22 -7.41
CA ILE A 162 9.13 -8.70 -6.43
C ILE A 162 8.11 -9.79 -6.14
N ILE A 163 7.90 -10.11 -4.88
CA ILE A 163 6.94 -11.13 -4.44
C ILE A 163 5.99 -10.51 -3.42
N VAL A 164 4.69 -10.62 -3.67
CA VAL A 164 3.63 -10.30 -2.72
C VAL A 164 3.13 -11.62 -2.14
N TYR A 165 3.14 -11.77 -0.82
CA TYR A 165 2.69 -13.01 -0.17
C TYR A 165 1.29 -12.86 0.41
N GLU A 166 0.54 -13.95 0.44
CA GLU A 166 -0.79 -13.98 1.05
C GLU A 166 -0.75 -13.97 2.59
N ASP A 167 0.40 -14.32 3.18
CA ASP A 167 0.57 -14.51 4.61
C ASP A 167 1.82 -13.82 5.18
N THR A 168 1.79 -13.48 6.46
CA THR A 168 2.87 -12.76 7.16
C THR A 168 4.15 -13.57 7.34
N ASN A 169 4.09 -14.90 7.17
CA ASN A 169 5.23 -15.80 7.26
C ASN A 169 5.89 -16.02 5.88
N MET A 170 5.37 -15.39 4.82
CA MET A 170 5.91 -15.43 3.46
C MET A 170 6.00 -16.85 2.89
N THR A 171 4.97 -17.66 3.14
CA THR A 171 4.92 -19.07 2.71
C THR A 171 4.12 -19.29 1.43
N LYS A 172 3.16 -18.41 1.13
CA LYS A 172 2.28 -18.50 -0.04
C LYS A 172 2.33 -17.22 -0.87
N ILE A 173 2.57 -17.37 -2.16
CA ILE A 173 2.69 -16.25 -3.11
C ILE A 173 1.30 -15.86 -3.62
N LEU A 174 0.95 -14.58 -3.47
CA LEU A 174 -0.23 -13.97 -4.09
C LEU A 174 0.07 -13.56 -5.53
N ALA A 175 1.20 -12.88 -5.73
CA ALA A 175 1.66 -12.41 -7.03
C ALA A 175 3.18 -12.26 -7.02
N SER A 176 3.80 -12.41 -8.20
CA SER A 176 5.23 -12.15 -8.35
C SER A 176 5.53 -11.57 -9.72
N SER A 177 6.60 -10.77 -9.80
CA SER A 177 7.07 -10.20 -11.05
C SER A 177 8.58 -9.99 -11.00
N LYS A 178 9.27 -10.23 -12.11
CA LYS A 178 10.71 -10.02 -12.21
C LYS A 178 11.03 -8.74 -12.97
N ALA A 179 12.15 -8.12 -12.63
CA ALA A 179 12.67 -6.91 -13.26
C ALA A 179 14.19 -6.95 -13.33
N ALA A 180 14.75 -6.17 -14.26
CA ALA A 180 16.16 -5.80 -14.19
C ALA A 180 16.44 -5.05 -12.88
N ILE A 181 17.69 -5.11 -12.45
CA ILE A 181 18.22 -4.19 -11.44
C ILE A 181 17.97 -2.74 -11.91
N ASP A 182 17.51 -1.89 -10.98
CA ASP A 182 17.09 -0.50 -11.23
C ASP A 182 15.94 -0.33 -12.24
N GLY A 183 15.26 -1.42 -12.59
CA GLY A 183 14.11 -1.44 -13.49
C GLY A 183 12.76 -1.27 -12.80
N TYR A 184 11.71 -1.71 -13.50
CA TYR A 184 10.34 -1.76 -12.97
C TYR A 184 9.77 -3.17 -13.10
N ALA A 185 9.27 -3.69 -11.99
CA ALA A 185 8.45 -4.90 -11.99
C ALA A 185 6.99 -4.53 -12.24
N THR A 186 6.21 -5.44 -12.83
CA THR A 186 4.76 -5.25 -13.03
C THR A 186 4.02 -6.38 -12.32
N ILE A 187 3.42 -6.07 -11.18
CA ILE A 187 2.53 -6.97 -10.46
C ILE A 187 1.18 -6.97 -11.17
N ILE A 188 0.71 -8.16 -11.55
CA ILE A 188 -0.59 -8.34 -12.20
C ILE A 188 -1.55 -8.93 -11.19
N LEU A 189 -2.60 -8.19 -10.84
CA LEU A 189 -3.67 -8.69 -9.98
C LEU A 189 -4.81 -9.24 -10.84
N ASN A 190 -5.17 -10.50 -10.60
CA ASN A 190 -6.23 -11.21 -11.29
C ASN A 190 -7.23 -11.82 -10.29
N GLY A 191 -8.53 -11.61 -10.53
CA GLY A 191 -9.58 -12.29 -9.78
C GLY A 191 -9.71 -11.84 -8.32
N ILE A 192 -9.39 -10.59 -8.01
CA ILE A 192 -9.63 -10.02 -6.67
C ILE A 192 -11.13 -10.09 -6.36
N ASN A 193 -11.49 -10.79 -5.29
CA ASN A 193 -12.86 -10.83 -4.81
C ASN A 193 -13.24 -9.44 -4.27
N THR A 194 -14.24 -8.81 -4.86
CA THR A 194 -14.76 -7.50 -4.45
C THR A 194 -16.17 -7.58 -3.88
N SER A 195 -16.69 -8.77 -3.52
CA SER A 195 -18.08 -8.92 -3.06
C SER A 195 -18.38 -8.19 -1.74
N GLY A 196 -17.36 -7.92 -0.92
CA GLY A 196 -17.44 -7.21 0.35
C GLY A 196 -16.40 -6.09 0.43
N ALA A 197 -16.68 -5.06 1.23
CA ALA A 197 -15.68 -4.06 1.57
C ALA A 197 -14.64 -4.65 2.55
N TYR A 198 -13.36 -4.40 2.31
CA TYR A 198 -12.27 -4.80 3.19
C TYR A 198 -11.00 -4.01 2.91
N SER A 199 -10.07 -4.06 3.85
CA SER A 199 -8.67 -3.70 3.63
C SER A 199 -7.81 -4.88 4.04
N ARG A 200 -6.88 -5.29 3.18
CA ARG A 200 -5.92 -6.36 3.45
C ARG A 200 -4.54 -5.93 3.04
N THR A 201 -3.62 -5.97 3.98
CA THR A 201 -2.20 -5.67 3.77
C THR A 201 -1.40 -6.97 3.71
N TYR A 202 -0.64 -7.11 2.64
CA TYR A 202 0.20 -8.25 2.32
C TYR A 202 1.68 -7.85 2.42
N PRO A 203 2.57 -8.68 2.96
CA PRO A 203 4.00 -8.37 2.92
C PRO A 203 4.53 -8.51 1.49
N MET A 204 5.43 -7.62 1.12
CA MET A 204 6.04 -7.58 -0.20
C MET A 204 7.57 -7.54 -0.05
N THR A 205 8.26 -8.43 -0.77
CA THR A 205 9.73 -8.56 -0.71
C THR A 205 10.37 -8.29 -2.07
N MET A 206 11.68 -8.04 -2.03
CA MET A 206 12.55 -8.03 -3.19
C MET A 206 13.54 -9.18 -3.08
N THR A 207 13.49 -10.15 -3.99
CA THR A 207 14.40 -11.29 -4.02
C THR A 207 15.46 -11.08 -5.09
N LEU A 208 16.73 -11.11 -4.71
CA LEU A 208 17.86 -11.11 -5.63
C LEU A 208 17.95 -12.44 -6.36
N GLY A 209 18.33 -12.38 -7.64
CA GLY A 209 18.52 -13.60 -8.40
C GLY A 209 19.17 -13.41 -9.76
N HIS A 210 19.13 -14.51 -10.49
CA HIS A 210 19.55 -14.58 -11.89
C HIS A 210 18.35 -14.84 -12.79
N ALA A 211 18.18 -14.03 -13.84
CA ALA A 211 17.21 -14.27 -14.91
C ALA A 211 17.92 -14.45 -16.25
N THR A 212 17.58 -15.53 -16.95
CA THR A 212 18.08 -15.82 -18.32
C THR A 212 17.46 -14.88 -19.35
N ALA A 213 16.23 -14.41 -19.11
CA ALA A 213 15.54 -13.41 -19.92
C ALA A 213 14.74 -12.45 -19.01
N ILE A 214 15.06 -11.16 -19.10
CA ILE A 214 14.37 -10.07 -18.39
C ILE A 214 13.20 -9.57 -19.27
N GLY A 215 11.99 -9.47 -18.70
CA GLY A 215 10.82 -8.93 -19.41
C GLY A 215 9.97 -9.94 -20.21
N THR A 216 10.22 -11.25 -20.09
CA THR A 216 9.36 -12.31 -20.65
C THR A 216 8.81 -13.19 -19.53
N ASP A 217 7.58 -13.69 -19.67
CA ASP A 217 6.87 -14.50 -18.66
C ASP A 217 7.47 -15.90 -18.44
N ARG A 218 8.63 -16.24 -19.03
CA ARG A 218 9.32 -17.51 -18.74
C ARG A 218 9.79 -17.55 -17.29
N GLU A 219 9.47 -18.63 -16.59
CA GLU A 219 9.71 -18.87 -15.16
C GLU A 219 11.19 -18.98 -14.75
N ASP A 220 12.14 -18.80 -15.68
CA ASP A 220 13.57 -18.96 -15.45
C ASP A 220 14.16 -17.81 -14.61
N PHE A 221 13.87 -17.79 -13.31
CA PHE A 221 14.53 -16.94 -12.33
C PHE A 221 15.00 -17.79 -11.15
N ASN A 222 16.30 -17.77 -10.91
CA ASN A 222 16.94 -18.47 -9.80
C ASN A 222 17.03 -17.52 -8.61
N ASP A 223 16.20 -17.77 -7.59
CA ASP A 223 16.19 -17.00 -6.34
C ASP A 223 17.47 -17.29 -5.54
N LEU A 224 18.11 -16.24 -5.03
CA LEU A 224 19.34 -16.34 -4.24
C LEU A 224 19.10 -15.96 -2.79
N CYS A 225 18.58 -14.75 -2.55
CA CYS A 225 18.23 -14.28 -1.21
C CYS A 225 17.21 -13.15 -1.26
N ILE A 226 16.45 -13.02 -0.18
CA ILE A 226 15.54 -11.89 0.02
C ILE A 226 16.36 -10.70 0.49
N LEU A 227 16.21 -9.54 -0.14
CA LEU A 227 16.82 -8.32 0.37
C LEU A 227 16.28 -8.06 1.78
N PRO A 228 17.12 -7.58 2.71
CA PRO A 228 16.78 -7.35 4.12
C PRO A 228 15.85 -6.14 4.34
N VAL A 229 14.85 -5.95 3.47
CA VAL A 229 13.79 -4.95 3.54
C VAL A 229 12.45 -5.57 3.12
N ILE A 230 11.39 -5.19 3.83
CA ILE A 230 10.02 -5.62 3.54
C ILE A 230 9.18 -4.37 3.35
N GLY A 231 8.43 -4.31 2.26
CA GLY A 231 7.37 -3.32 2.07
C GLY A 231 6.00 -3.96 2.25
N SER A 232 4.98 -3.13 2.11
CA SER A 232 3.58 -3.57 2.19
C SER A 232 2.85 -3.40 0.86
N PHE A 233 1.88 -4.28 0.63
CA PHE A 233 0.99 -4.21 -0.51
C PHE A 233 -0.44 -4.31 0.01
N THR A 234 -1.18 -3.21 0.02
CA THR A 234 -2.54 -3.14 0.53
C THR A 234 -3.54 -3.17 -0.61
N ILE A 235 -4.50 -4.08 -0.52
CA ILE A 235 -5.70 -4.08 -1.35
C ILE A 235 -6.86 -3.56 -0.50
N ASN A 236 -7.40 -2.43 -0.93
CA ASN A 236 -8.61 -1.84 -0.38
C ASN A 236 -9.78 -2.10 -1.33
N VAL A 237 -10.82 -2.77 -0.85
CA VAL A 237 -12.12 -2.80 -1.51
C VAL A 237 -13.05 -1.89 -0.73
N VAL A 238 -13.40 -0.75 -1.32
CA VAL A 238 -14.29 0.23 -0.69
C VAL A 238 -15.75 -0.13 -0.95
N ALA A 239 -16.59 0.12 0.05
CA ALA A 239 -18.02 -0.20 0.00
C ALA A 239 -18.71 0.52 -1.17
N ALA A 240 -19.63 -0.19 -1.84
CA ALA A 240 -20.50 0.45 -2.80
C ALA A 240 -21.39 1.48 -2.08
N THR A 241 -21.44 2.69 -2.61
CA THR A 241 -22.38 3.71 -2.12
C THR A 241 -23.81 3.23 -2.35
N THR A 242 -24.58 3.10 -1.27
CA THR A 242 -26.02 2.83 -1.36
C THR A 242 -26.71 4.14 -1.72
N MET A 243 -27.50 4.12 -2.78
CA MET A 243 -28.19 5.28 -3.29
C MET A 243 -29.67 5.13 -3.02
N VAL A 244 -30.30 6.19 -2.52
CA VAL A 244 -31.73 6.24 -2.23
C VAL A 244 -32.30 7.50 -2.88
N VAL A 245 -33.36 7.32 -3.67
CA VAL A 245 -34.14 8.44 -4.20
C VAL A 245 -35.48 8.45 -3.47
N ASN A 246 -35.82 9.58 -2.85
CA ASN A 246 -37.13 9.84 -2.25
C ASN A 246 -37.80 11.01 -2.99
N ALA A 247 -39.12 11.00 -3.10
CA ALA A 247 -39.92 12.15 -3.50
C ALA A 247 -40.77 12.63 -2.32
N SER A 248 -40.83 13.94 -2.08
CA SER A 248 -41.52 14.57 -0.97
C SER A 248 -42.32 15.80 -1.42
N ILE A 249 -43.45 16.07 -0.74
CA ILE A 249 -44.29 17.23 -1.00
C ILE A 249 -44.13 18.22 0.14
N THR A 250 -43.82 19.47 -0.20
CA THR A 250 -43.87 20.58 0.77
C THR A 250 -44.98 21.53 0.34
N ALA A 251 -46.10 21.54 1.07
CA ALA A 251 -47.17 22.51 0.86
C ALA A 251 -47.08 23.62 1.91
N ARG A 252 -47.46 24.84 1.54
CA ARG A 252 -47.38 26.05 2.40
C ARG A 252 -48.03 25.92 3.78
N ASN A 253 -48.95 24.97 4.00
CA ASN A 253 -49.71 24.79 5.25
C ASN A 253 -49.79 23.32 5.75
N GLY A 254 -48.86 22.44 5.37
CA GLY A 254 -48.81 21.08 5.91
C GLY A 254 -47.84 20.17 5.15
N ASN A 255 -46.98 19.44 5.88
CA ASN A 255 -46.04 18.48 5.31
C ASN A 255 -46.73 17.15 5.01
N ALA A 256 -47.13 16.91 3.77
CA ALA A 256 -47.49 15.58 3.31
C ALA A 256 -46.22 14.83 2.90
N ASN A 257 -45.62 14.09 3.84
CA ASN A 257 -44.45 13.26 3.56
C ASN A 257 -44.84 12.00 2.77
N VAL A 258 -44.66 12.04 1.46
CA VAL A 258 -44.63 10.82 0.64
C VAL A 258 -43.26 10.17 0.83
N ARG A 259 -43.20 8.87 1.10
CA ARG A 259 -41.93 8.11 1.13
C ARG A 259 -42.04 6.91 0.21
N GLY A 260 -41.35 6.97 -0.93
CA GLY A 260 -40.95 5.79 -1.68
C GLY A 260 -39.46 5.59 -1.44
N THR A 261 -39.07 4.45 -0.86
CA THR A 261 -37.66 4.13 -0.60
C THR A 261 -37.30 2.90 -1.39
N VAL A 262 -36.37 3.03 -2.33
CA VAL A 262 -35.72 1.89 -2.97
C VAL A 262 -34.23 2.21 -3.06
N SER A 263 -33.38 1.21 -2.88
CA SER A 263 -31.92 1.32 -2.86
C SER A 263 -31.29 0.81 -4.15
N THR A 264 -30.33 1.54 -4.73
CA THR A 264 -29.46 1.05 -5.81
C THR A 264 -27.98 1.18 -5.45
N THR A 265 -27.12 0.47 -6.18
CA THR A 265 -25.65 0.60 -6.09
C THR A 265 -25.12 1.34 -7.31
N GLY A 266 -24.31 2.40 -7.15
CA GLY A 266 -23.82 3.14 -8.33
C GLY A 266 -22.85 4.30 -8.11
N PHE A 267 -21.71 4.11 -7.43
CA PHE A 267 -20.74 5.20 -7.20
C PHE A 267 -20.34 5.94 -8.49
N GLY A 268 -20.34 7.28 -8.44
CA GLY A 268 -19.87 8.14 -9.53
C GLY A 268 -20.86 8.32 -10.69
N GLN A 269 -22.10 7.82 -10.55
CA GLN A 269 -23.14 8.09 -11.53
C GLN A 269 -23.70 9.49 -11.35
N ASN A 270 -23.68 10.27 -12.44
CA ASN A 270 -24.28 11.61 -12.45
C ASN A 270 -25.80 11.59 -12.42
N LEU A 271 -26.42 10.43 -12.69
CA LEU A 271 -27.86 10.25 -12.63
C LEU A 271 -28.15 8.99 -11.82
N ILE A 272 -28.86 9.15 -10.71
CA ILE A 272 -29.39 8.00 -9.96
C ILE A 272 -30.86 7.87 -10.29
N SER A 273 -31.33 6.65 -10.54
CA SER A 273 -32.71 6.38 -10.89
C SER A 273 -33.23 5.22 -10.07
N ASN A 274 -34.50 5.27 -9.70
CA ASN A 274 -35.16 4.18 -9.02
C ASN A 274 -36.63 4.07 -9.36
N LYS A 275 -37.17 2.85 -9.32
CA LYS A 275 -38.60 2.60 -9.50
C LYS A 275 -39.31 2.66 -8.15
N ALA A 276 -40.42 3.38 -8.07
CA ALA A 276 -41.26 3.47 -6.89
C ALA A 276 -42.68 3.02 -7.23
N THR A 277 -43.30 2.24 -6.35
CA THR A 277 -44.70 1.84 -6.52
C THR A 277 -45.62 3.05 -6.42
N THR A 278 -46.47 3.25 -7.42
CA THR A 278 -47.37 4.39 -7.48
C THR A 278 -48.51 4.22 -6.47
N ASN A 279 -48.50 5.01 -5.40
CA ASN A 279 -49.54 5.06 -4.37
C ASN A 279 -50.37 6.37 -4.44
N SER A 280 -51.38 6.52 -3.57
CA SER A 280 -52.24 7.71 -3.52
C SER A 280 -51.46 9.01 -3.32
N PHE A 281 -50.34 8.95 -2.62
CA PHE A 281 -49.47 10.08 -2.35
C PHE A 281 -48.65 10.51 -3.57
N ILE A 282 -48.04 9.56 -4.30
CA ILE A 282 -47.34 9.84 -5.56
C ILE A 282 -48.32 10.36 -6.62
N ARG A 283 -49.53 9.80 -6.72
CA ARG A 283 -50.57 10.34 -7.62
C ARG A 283 -51.00 11.76 -7.24
N GLY A 284 -50.98 12.07 -5.94
CA GLY A 284 -51.23 13.41 -5.41
C GLY A 284 -50.20 14.47 -5.84
N LEU A 285 -49.03 14.06 -6.36
CA LEU A 285 -48.05 14.97 -6.97
C LEU A 285 -48.52 15.55 -8.30
N SER A 286 -49.59 15.02 -8.90
CA SER A 286 -50.07 15.57 -10.16
C SER A 286 -50.50 17.03 -10.01
N GLY A 287 -49.93 17.90 -10.83
CA GLY A 287 -50.14 19.36 -10.77
C GLY A 287 -49.18 20.11 -9.83
N TYR A 288 -48.23 19.42 -9.18
CA TYR A 288 -47.12 20.02 -8.43
C TYR A 288 -45.84 20.04 -9.26
N TYR A 289 -45.09 21.14 -9.24
CA TYR A 289 -43.82 21.23 -9.96
C TYR A 289 -42.65 20.83 -9.06
N LEU A 290 -41.60 20.26 -9.65
CA LEU A 290 -40.34 20.00 -8.93
C LEU A 290 -39.67 21.35 -8.64
N LYS A 291 -39.55 21.70 -7.37
CA LYS A 291 -39.01 23.00 -6.93
C LYS A 291 -37.52 22.94 -6.67
N GLU A 292 -37.06 21.90 -5.98
CA GLU A 292 -35.67 21.74 -5.59
C GLU A 292 -35.34 20.27 -5.30
N VAL A 293 -34.04 19.97 -5.28
CA VAL A 293 -33.53 18.64 -4.94
C VAL A 293 -32.51 18.78 -3.82
N LYS A 294 -32.75 18.05 -2.72
CA LYS A 294 -31.80 17.95 -1.60
C LYS A 294 -30.99 16.67 -1.72
N ILE A 295 -29.67 16.79 -1.72
CA ILE A 295 -28.73 15.67 -1.75
C ILE A 295 -28.01 15.59 -0.40
N VAL A 296 -28.08 14.43 0.25
CA VAL A 296 -27.41 14.15 1.53
C VAL A 296 -26.54 12.90 1.39
N CYS A 297 -25.28 12.95 1.79
CA CYS A 297 -24.41 11.79 1.92
C CYS A 297 -24.15 11.56 3.41
N THR A 298 -24.55 10.40 3.91
CA THR A 298 -24.32 9.97 5.30
C THR A 298 -23.26 8.90 5.32
N ASN A 299 -22.17 9.11 6.06
CA ASN A 299 -21.11 8.12 6.17
C ASN A 299 -21.54 6.90 7.02
N SER A 300 -20.67 5.90 7.14
CA SER A 300 -20.90 4.68 7.93
C SER A 300 -21.21 4.95 9.41
N SER A 301 -20.73 6.06 9.98
CA SER A 301 -21.01 6.48 11.37
C SER A 301 -22.35 7.22 11.56
N GLY A 302 -23.13 7.41 10.49
CA GLY A 302 -24.38 8.16 10.55
C GLY A 302 -24.22 9.68 10.46
N LYS A 303 -23.00 10.20 10.23
CA LYS A 303 -22.71 11.63 10.09
C LYS A 303 -22.96 12.10 8.66
N GLU A 304 -23.64 13.23 8.50
CA GLU A 304 -23.75 13.93 7.21
C GLU A 304 -22.39 14.51 6.81
N VAL A 305 -21.85 14.07 5.67
CA VAL A 305 -20.57 14.57 5.11
C VAL A 305 -20.79 15.42 3.85
N TYR A 306 -22.00 15.37 3.29
CA TYR A 306 -22.49 16.28 2.26
C TYR A 306 -23.97 16.53 2.50
N ASN A 307 -24.40 17.79 2.41
CA ASN A 307 -25.79 18.20 2.52
C ASN A 307 -25.99 19.50 1.75
N LYS A 308 -26.56 19.41 0.55
CA LYS A 308 -26.82 20.58 -0.31
C LYS A 308 -28.20 20.49 -0.94
N ILE A 309 -28.77 21.67 -1.19
CA ILE A 309 -30.00 21.85 -1.96
C ILE A 309 -29.61 22.50 -3.29
N ARG A 310 -30.20 22.03 -4.38
CA ARG A 310 -30.00 22.60 -5.72
C ARG A 310 -31.34 22.79 -6.44
N SER A 311 -31.33 23.70 -7.41
CA SER A 311 -32.42 23.81 -8.38
C SER A 311 -32.56 22.51 -9.20
N PRO A 312 -33.76 22.24 -9.74
CA PRO A 312 -34.01 21.06 -10.57
C PRO A 312 -33.12 21.05 -11.81
N HIS A 313 -32.62 19.87 -12.15
CA HIS A 313 -31.85 19.60 -13.35
C HIS A 313 -32.77 18.94 -14.39
N TYR A 314 -32.49 19.11 -15.68
CA TYR A 314 -33.34 18.55 -16.75
C TYR A 314 -33.45 17.02 -16.72
N SER A 315 -32.50 16.34 -16.06
CA SER A 315 -32.49 14.88 -15.89
C SER A 315 -33.22 14.40 -14.63
N ASP A 316 -33.68 15.31 -13.77
CA ASP A 316 -34.49 14.92 -12.61
C ASP A 316 -35.88 14.50 -13.09
N SER A 317 -36.38 13.36 -12.57
CA SER A 317 -37.66 12.82 -13.03
C SER A 317 -38.66 12.61 -11.89
N PRO A 318 -39.95 12.84 -12.18
CA PRO A 318 -40.48 13.63 -13.28
C PRO A 318 -40.13 15.11 -13.10
N ALA A 319 -39.53 15.72 -14.14
CA ALA A 319 -39.39 17.17 -14.21
C ALA A 319 -40.76 17.84 -14.42
N ASP A 320 -41.69 17.14 -15.09
CA ASP A 320 -43.07 17.57 -15.34
C ASP A 320 -44.07 16.89 -14.36
N PRO A 321 -44.88 17.68 -13.62
CA PRO A 321 -46.00 17.19 -12.80
C PRO A 321 -46.95 16.19 -13.46
N THR A 322 -47.11 16.26 -14.79
CA THR A 322 -48.04 15.38 -15.52
C THR A 322 -47.58 13.92 -15.53
N GLY A 323 -46.29 13.66 -15.34
CA GLY A 323 -45.71 12.31 -15.31
C GLY A 323 -46.21 11.41 -14.19
N PHE A 324 -46.91 11.96 -13.19
CA PHE A 324 -47.50 11.20 -12.08
C PHE A 324 -48.97 10.81 -12.27
N LYS A 325 -49.64 11.34 -13.30
CA LYS A 325 -51.10 11.39 -13.36
C LYS A 325 -51.76 10.02 -13.63
N GLU A 326 -51.06 9.07 -14.27
CA GLU A 326 -51.67 7.83 -14.77
C GLU A 326 -50.77 6.57 -14.81
N THR A 327 -49.93 6.33 -13.80
CA THR A 327 -49.19 5.05 -13.71
C THR A 327 -49.80 4.11 -12.68
N ILE A 328 -50.63 3.16 -13.12
CA ILE A 328 -50.94 1.96 -12.32
C ILE A 328 -49.71 1.05 -12.41
N GLY A 329 -48.98 0.88 -11.30
CA GLY A 329 -47.74 0.10 -11.27
C GLY A 329 -46.59 0.86 -10.59
N GLU A 330 -45.57 1.22 -11.37
CA GLU A 330 -44.33 1.86 -10.90
C GLU A 330 -44.05 3.18 -11.65
N VAL A 331 -43.44 4.15 -10.96
CA VAL A 331 -42.87 5.37 -11.54
C VAL A 331 -41.35 5.38 -11.36
N THR A 332 -40.61 5.84 -12.36
CA THR A 332 -39.16 6.04 -12.24
C THR A 332 -38.87 7.45 -11.71
N LEU A 333 -38.26 7.52 -10.54
CA LEU A 333 -37.73 8.74 -9.94
C LEU A 333 -36.23 8.81 -10.17
N SER A 334 -35.77 9.91 -10.74
CA SER A 334 -34.36 10.12 -11.06
C SER A 334 -33.88 11.45 -10.48
N ALA A 335 -32.64 11.46 -9.99
CA ALA A 335 -31.99 12.65 -9.47
C ALA A 335 -30.57 12.77 -10.03
N TYR A 336 -30.23 13.95 -10.55
CA TYR A 336 -28.89 14.31 -10.94
C TYR A 336 -28.00 14.52 -9.70
N ILE A 337 -26.85 13.86 -9.66
CA ILE A 337 -25.88 13.96 -8.57
C ILE A 337 -24.67 14.77 -9.06
N PRO A 338 -24.42 15.96 -8.47
CA PRO A 338 -23.30 16.79 -8.87
C PRO A 338 -21.96 16.15 -8.48
N SER A 339 -20.91 16.47 -9.23
CA SER A 339 -19.56 15.92 -9.04
C SER A 339 -18.97 16.22 -7.67
N ASP A 340 -19.34 17.35 -7.04
CA ASP A 340 -18.88 17.71 -5.70
C ASP A 340 -19.46 16.79 -4.60
N ALA A 341 -20.65 16.23 -4.81
CA ALA A 341 -21.22 15.19 -3.94
C ALA A 341 -20.40 13.89 -4.04
N TRP A 342 -19.87 13.56 -5.23
CA TRP A 342 -19.00 12.40 -5.42
C TRP A 342 -17.62 12.59 -4.76
N ASN A 343 -17.06 13.79 -4.87
CA ASN A 343 -15.76 14.11 -4.28
C ASN A 343 -15.77 14.12 -2.74
N THR A 344 -16.95 14.19 -2.12
CA THR A 344 -17.11 14.16 -0.66
C THR A 344 -17.38 12.76 -0.10
N ILE A 345 -17.57 11.76 -0.97
CA ILE A 345 -17.70 10.35 -0.55
C ILE A 345 -16.31 9.82 -0.23
N THR A 346 -16.09 9.49 1.04
CA THR A 346 -14.81 8.97 1.55
C THR A 346 -14.65 7.48 1.24
N ASN A 347 -13.48 6.92 1.60
CA ASN A 347 -13.13 5.50 1.47
C ASN A 347 -14.08 4.55 2.23
N ASP A 348 -14.90 5.07 3.16
CA ASP A 348 -15.84 4.27 3.97
C ASP A 348 -17.16 3.98 3.25
N GLY A 349 -17.33 4.55 2.04
CA GLY A 349 -18.60 4.59 1.35
C GLY A 349 -19.60 5.52 2.05
N CYS A 350 -20.70 5.82 1.37
CA CYS A 350 -21.80 6.55 2.00
C CYS A 350 -23.16 6.07 1.54
N ARG A 351 -24.18 6.44 2.31
CA ARG A 351 -25.57 6.39 1.87
C ARG A 351 -25.91 7.74 1.27
N LEU A 352 -26.01 7.79 -0.06
CA LEU A 352 -26.45 8.98 -0.77
C LEU A 352 -27.97 8.98 -0.87
N THR A 353 -28.60 10.05 -0.40
CA THR A 353 -30.05 10.25 -0.43
C THR A 353 -30.36 11.49 -1.23
N ALA A 354 -31.07 11.33 -2.35
CA ALA A 354 -31.68 12.43 -3.08
C ALA A 354 -33.15 12.56 -2.67
N THR A 355 -33.57 13.77 -2.34
CA THR A 355 -34.96 14.10 -2.01
C THR A 355 -35.46 15.12 -3.02
N LEU A 356 -36.40 14.70 -3.87
CA LEU A 356 -37.10 15.55 -4.82
C LEU A 356 -38.22 16.29 -4.06
N ILE A 357 -38.22 17.62 -4.09
CA ILE A 357 -39.16 18.44 -3.33
C ILE A 357 -40.11 19.14 -4.31
N TYR A 358 -41.38 18.77 -4.23
CA TYR A 358 -42.45 19.30 -5.08
C TYR A 358 -43.26 20.37 -4.35
N ASP A 359 -43.66 21.42 -5.08
CA ASP A 359 -44.47 22.54 -4.58
C ASP A 359 -45.69 22.76 -5.49
N LYS A 360 -46.75 23.34 -4.92
CA LYS A 360 -47.97 23.62 -5.65
C LYS A 360 -47.77 24.89 -6.49
N LEU A 361 -48.27 24.87 -7.73
CA LEU A 361 -48.38 26.08 -8.56
C LEU A 361 -49.07 27.23 -7.81
#